data_AF-A0A7C5I3F6-F1
#
_entry.id   AF-A0A7C5I3F6-F1
#
_cell.length_a   1.000
_cell.length_b   1.000
_cell.length_c   1.000
_cell.angle_alpha   90.00
_cell.angle_beta   90.00
_cell.angle_gamma   90.00
#
_symmetry.space_group_name_H-M   'P 1'
#
loop_
_entity.id
_entity.type
_entity.pdbx_description
1 polymer ?
#
loop_
_entity_poly.entity_id
_entity_poly.type
_entity_poly.pdbx_seq_one_letter_code
_entity_poly.pdbx_strand_id
1 'polypeptide(L)'
;MGRIFVFLFGLGAFVVALIFQDIVRLAVTSVQILTIFAPALLGGLLWKRSTAPAAFWSILVGFVLTIVLLPFMPDAAFIPAVAVSIIIFLALSFRGSKKTEELVQKA
;
A
#
# COMPACT_ATOMS: atom_id res chain seq x y z
N MET A 1 -26.95 -11.84 8.23
CA MET A 1 -25.85 -11.74 7.23
C MET A 1 -24.47 -11.61 7.85
N GLY A 2 -24.19 -10.61 8.71
CA GLY A 2 -22.85 -10.42 9.29
C GLY A 2 -22.25 -11.64 10.02
N ARG A 3 -23.06 -12.43 10.73
CA ARG A 3 -22.61 -13.64 11.44
C ARG A 3 -22.01 -14.72 10.52
N ILE A 4 -22.52 -14.85 9.29
CA ILE A 4 -22.03 -15.83 8.31
C ILE A 4 -20.63 -15.41 7.81
N PHE A 5 -20.43 -14.12 7.53
CA PHE A 5 -19.12 -13.61 7.13
C PHE A 5 -18.07 -13.78 8.22
N VAL A 6 -18.43 -13.51 9.49
CA VAL A 6 -17.53 -13.74 10.62
C VAL A 6 -17.16 -15.22 10.73
N PHE A 7 -18.13 -16.12 10.56
CA PHE A 7 -17.88 -17.56 10.59
C PHE A 7 -16.96 -18.02 9.45
N LEU A 8 -17.20 -17.54 8.22
CA LEU A 8 -16.36 -17.87 7.05
C LEU A 8 -14.93 -17.33 7.20
N PHE A 9 -14.77 -16.10 7.69
CA PHE A 9 -13.45 -15.52 7.96
C PHE A 9 -12.72 -16.29 9.07
N GLY A 10 -13.42 -16.65 10.15
CA GLY A 10 -12.86 -17.43 11.24
C GLY A 10 -12.40 -18.82 10.80
N LEU A 11 -13.23 -19.51 10.00
CA LEU A 11 -12.89 -20.82 9.44
C LEU A 11 -11.69 -20.73 8.48
N GLY A 12 -11.66 -19.70 7.63
CA GLY A 12 -10.52 -19.45 6.73
C GLY A 12 -9.23 -19.17 7.49
N ALA A 13 -9.28 -18.31 8.51
CA ALA A 13 -8.14 -18.01 9.37
C ALA A 13 -7.63 -19.26 10.12
N PHE A 14 -8.54 -20.12 10.57
CA PHE A 14 -8.19 -21.38 11.22
C PHE A 14 -7.42 -22.33 10.29
N VAL A 15 -7.88 -22.49 9.04
CA VAL A 15 -7.17 -23.32 8.04
C VAL A 15 -5.77 -22.77 7.76
N VAL A 16 -5.63 -21.45 7.59
CA VAL A 16 -4.32 -20.81 7.38
C VAL A 16 -3.39 -21.03 8.57
N ALA A 17 -3.90 -20.94 9.80
CA ALA A 17 -3.12 -21.16 11.02
C ALA A 17 -2.58 -22.60 11.14
N LEU A 18 -3.29 -23.60 10.59
CA LEU A 18 -2.81 -24.99 10.56
C LEU A 18 -1.69 -25.20 9.54
N ILE A 19 -1.66 -24.42 8.45
CA ILE A 19 -0.65 -24.55 7.38
C ILE A 19 0.64 -23.83 7.77
N PHE A 20 0.55 -22.67 8.43
CA PHE A 20 1.69 -21.84 8.77
C PHE A 20 1.90 -21.79 10.29
N GLN A 21 2.85 -22.58 10.79
CA GLN A 21 3.19 -22.62 12.22
C GLN A 21 3.82 -21.31 12.73
N ASP A 22 4.45 -20.52 11.84
CA ASP A 22 5.16 -19.30 12.21
C ASP A 22 4.26 -18.06 12.09
N ILE A 23 3.31 -17.95 13.02
CA ILE A 23 2.30 -16.88 13.06
C ILE A 23 2.95 -15.51 13.25
N VAL A 24 4.06 -15.45 14.00
CA VAL A 24 4.79 -14.20 14.24
C VAL A 24 5.33 -13.64 12.94
N ARG A 25 5.96 -14.48 12.10
CA ARG A 25 6.48 -14.04 10.81
C ARG A 25 5.38 -13.52 9.90
N LEU A 26 4.26 -14.25 9.79
CA LEU A 26 3.11 -13.81 9.01
C LEU A 26 2.57 -12.46 9.47
N ALA A 27 2.45 -12.25 10.79
CA ALA A 27 1.99 -10.99 11.37
C ALA A 27 2.94 -9.83 11.03
N VAL A 28 4.26 -10.04 11.14
CA VAL A 28 5.27 -9.04 10.76
C VAL A 28 5.16 -8.72 9.26
N THR A 29 5.08 -9.73 8.39
CA THR A 29 4.92 -9.53 6.94
C THR A 29 3.62 -8.78 6.61
N SER A 30 2.53 -9.00 7.36
CA SER A 30 1.28 -8.25 7.12
C SER A 30 1.45 -6.75 7.40
N VAL A 31 2.11 -6.41 8.50
CA VAL A 31 2.42 -5.02 8.84
C VAL A 31 3.37 -4.39 7.81
N GLN A 32 4.35 -5.15 7.32
CA GLN A 32 5.26 -4.71 6.27
C GLN A 32 4.54 -4.43 4.94
N ILE A 33 3.52 -5.21 4.59
CA ILE A 33 2.68 -4.91 3.42
C ILE A 33 1.88 -3.61 3.65
N LEU A 34 1.39 -3.37 4.86
CA LEU A 34 0.68 -2.13 5.19
C LEU A 34 1.55 -0.87 5.08
N THR A 35 2.87 -0.98 5.26
CA THR A 35 3.78 0.18 5.09
C THR A 35 3.77 0.79 3.68
N ILE A 36 3.28 0.07 2.66
CA ILE A 36 3.11 0.59 1.29
C ILE A 36 2.13 1.78 1.24
N PHE A 37 1.15 1.81 2.15
CA PHE A 37 0.19 2.91 2.25
C PHE A 37 0.81 4.17 2.88
N ALA A 38 1.89 4.04 3.65
CA ALA A 38 2.50 5.17 4.36
C ALA A 38 2.84 6.36 3.44
N PRO A 39 3.54 6.21 2.30
CA PRO A 39 3.84 7.35 1.44
C PRO A 39 2.62 8.01 0.81
N ALA A 40 1.56 7.26 0.51
CA ALA A 40 0.32 7.83 -0.02
C ALA A 40 -0.49 8.56 1.07
N LEU A 41 -0.54 8.00 2.29
CA LEU A 41 -1.21 8.61 3.44
C LEU A 41 -0.47 9.85 3.93
N LEU A 42 0.85 9.75 4.13
CA LEU A 42 1.71 10.87 4.51
C LEU A 42 1.76 11.93 3.40
N GLY A 43 1.83 11.52 2.15
CA GLY A 43 1.76 12.41 1.00
C GLY A 43 0.43 13.15 0.93
N GLY A 44 -0.69 12.47 1.15
CA GLY A 44 -2.02 13.08 1.23
C GLY A 44 -2.21 14.05 2.40
N LEU A 45 -1.62 13.74 3.57
CA LEU A 45 -1.79 14.54 4.78
C LEU A 45 -0.84 15.74 4.85
N LEU A 46 0.44 15.54 4.52
CA LEU A 46 1.50 16.54 4.71
C LEU A 46 1.76 17.38 3.45
N TRP A 47 1.38 16.89 2.26
CA TRP A 47 1.73 17.54 0.99
C TRP A 47 0.53 18.21 0.33
N LYS A 48 0.53 19.56 0.28
CA LYS A 48 -0.53 20.38 -0.35
C LYS A 48 -0.73 20.14 -1.87
N ARG A 49 0.20 19.44 -2.51
CA ARG A 49 0.22 19.10 -3.95
C ARG A 49 -0.10 17.62 -4.20
N SER A 50 -0.61 16.92 -3.18
CA SER A 50 -1.05 15.54 -3.34
C SER A 50 -2.26 15.47 -4.25
N THR A 51 -2.23 14.55 -5.21
CA THR A 51 -3.35 14.30 -6.13
C THR A 51 -3.85 12.88 -5.91
N ALA A 52 -5.18 12.71 -5.94
CA ALA A 52 -5.82 11.39 -5.83
C ALA A 52 -5.24 10.33 -6.81
N PRO A 53 -5.00 10.64 -8.11
CA PRO A 53 -4.37 9.67 -9.00
C PRO A 53 -2.93 9.32 -8.62
N ALA A 54 -2.12 10.28 -8.13
CA ALA A 54 -0.75 9.99 -7.70
C ALA A 54 -0.72 9.03 -6.50
N ALA A 55 -1.61 9.24 -5.52
CA ALA A 55 -1.77 8.34 -4.38
C ALA A 55 -2.17 6.93 -4.83
N PHE A 56 -3.19 6.81 -5.69
CA PHE A 56 -3.66 5.52 -6.19
C PHE A 56 -2.56 4.74 -6.93
N TRP A 57 -1.87 5.37 -7.88
CA TRP A 57 -0.81 4.72 -8.65
C TRP A 57 0.40 4.34 -7.79
N SER A 58 0.74 5.14 -6.78
CA SER A 58 1.83 4.79 -5.86
C SER A 58 1.51 3.54 -5.03
N ILE A 59 0.29 3.44 -4.50
CA ILE A 59 -0.17 2.28 -3.73
C ILE A 59 -0.21 1.06 -4.65
N LEU A 60 -0.82 1.18 -5.83
CA LEU A 60 -1.01 0.06 -6.75
C LEU A 60 0.33 -0.53 -7.17
N VAL A 61 1.28 0.32 -7.60
CA VAL A 61 2.59 -0.17 -8.04
C VAL A 61 3.40 -0.73 -6.88
N GLY A 62 3.41 -0.08 -5.71
CA GLY A 62 4.09 -0.63 -4.53
C GLY A 62 3.51 -1.97 -4.09
N PHE A 63 2.19 -2.13 -4.15
CA PHE A 63 1.49 -3.37 -3.80
C PHE A 63 1.80 -4.50 -4.76
N VAL A 64 1.69 -4.26 -6.08
CA VAL A 64 2.04 -5.24 -7.11
C VAL A 64 3.50 -5.67 -6.96
N LEU A 65 4.40 -4.71 -6.76
CA LEU A 65 5.81 -4.97 -6.59
C LEU A 65 6.07 -5.84 -5.35
N THR A 66 5.41 -5.55 -4.23
CA THR A 66 5.52 -6.37 -3.01
C THR A 66 5.09 -7.81 -3.24
N ILE A 67 3.96 -8.04 -3.92
CA ILE A 67 3.48 -9.40 -4.23
C ILE A 67 4.50 -10.15 -5.10
N VAL A 68 5.08 -9.49 -6.11
CA VAL A 68 6.06 -10.09 -7.02
C VAL A 68 7.38 -10.42 -6.30
N LEU A 69 7.79 -9.60 -5.33
CA LEU A 69 9.05 -9.77 -4.58
C LEU A 69 8.93 -10.70 -3.37
N LEU A 70 7.72 -10.88 -2.82
CA LEU A 70 7.46 -11.76 -1.68
C LEU A 70 8.01 -13.19 -1.81
N PRO A 71 7.91 -13.89 -2.96
CA PRO A 71 8.48 -15.24 -3.10
C PRO A 71 10.01 -15.28 -3.14
N PHE A 72 10.66 -14.16 -3.49
CA PHE A 72 12.12 -14.09 -3.59
C PHE A 72 12.78 -13.57 -2.30
N MET A 73 12.14 -12.61 -1.63
CA MET A 73 12.71 -11.90 -0.47
C MET A 73 11.63 -11.53 0.56
N PRO A 74 11.05 -12.51 1.28
CA PRO A 74 9.87 -12.29 2.13
C PRO A 74 10.07 -11.29 3.26
N ASP A 75 11.28 -11.18 3.82
CA ASP A 75 11.56 -10.29 4.95
C ASP A 75 11.93 -8.85 4.53
N ALA A 76 12.34 -8.67 3.27
CA ALA A 76 12.87 -7.42 2.76
C ALA A 76 12.08 -6.82 1.58
N ALA A 77 11.09 -7.54 1.02
CA ALA A 77 10.30 -7.11 -0.14
C ALA A 77 9.62 -5.75 0.03
N PHE A 78 9.28 -5.38 1.26
CA PHE A 78 8.63 -4.09 1.55
C PHE A 78 9.56 -2.89 1.31
N ILE A 79 10.88 -3.03 1.50
CA ILE A 79 11.84 -1.93 1.35
C ILE A 79 11.89 -1.40 -0.09
N PRO A 80 12.16 -2.23 -1.12
CA PRO A 80 12.17 -1.76 -2.49
C PRO A 80 10.76 -1.35 -2.95
N ALA A 81 9.70 -2.00 -2.45
CA ALA A 81 8.33 -1.64 -2.78
C ALA A 81 7.94 -0.24 -2.29
N VAL A 82 8.26 0.09 -1.04
CA VAL A 82 8.03 1.41 -0.45
C VAL A 82 8.90 2.47 -1.14
N ALA A 83 10.16 2.14 -1.46
CA ALA A 83 11.03 3.06 -2.19
C ALA A 83 10.44 3.42 -3.57
N VAL A 84 9.98 2.42 -4.33
CA VAL A 84 9.35 2.63 -5.63
C VAL A 84 8.02 3.38 -5.50
N SER A 85 7.20 3.08 -4.48
CA SER A 85 5.93 3.80 -4.28
C SER A 85 6.16 5.28 -3.97
N ILE A 86 7.18 5.62 -3.16
CA ILE A 86 7.59 7.01 -2.89
C ILE A 86 7.99 7.70 -4.19
N ILE A 87 8.86 7.08 -5.00
CA ILE A 87 9.34 7.66 -6.26
C ILE A 87 8.16 7.95 -7.20
N ILE A 88 7.23 7.01 -7.34
CA ILE A 88 6.05 7.17 -8.20
C ILE A 88 5.12 8.25 -7.66
N PHE A 89 4.89 8.27 -6.35
CA PHE A 89 4.07 9.30 -5.71
C PHE A 89 4.64 10.69 -5.98
N LEU A 90 5.94 10.88 -5.78
CA LEU A 90 6.62 12.16 -6.03
C LEU A 90 6.56 12.53 -7.52
N ALA A 91 6.94 11.61 -8.41
CA ALA A 91 6.95 11.87 -9.85
C ALA A 91 5.56 12.29 -10.38
N LEU A 92 4.50 11.62 -9.94
CA LEU A 92 3.12 11.93 -10.33
C LEU A 92 2.58 13.17 -9.62
N SER A 93 2.95 13.40 -8.36
CA SER A 93 2.54 14.60 -7.61
C SER A 93 3.13 15.87 -8.23
N PHE A 94 4.41 15.87 -8.62
CA PHE A 94 5.02 17.01 -9.32
C PHE A 94 4.36 17.29 -10.68
N ARG A 95 4.01 16.25 -11.43
CA ARG A 95 3.36 16.38 -12.74
C ARG A 95 1.90 16.80 -12.62
N GLY A 96 1.19 16.33 -11.59
CA GLY A 96 -0.19 16.69 -11.29
C GLY A 96 -0.34 18.10 -10.71
N SER A 97 0.63 18.58 -9.93
CA SER A 97 0.61 19.91 -9.30
C SER A 97 0.46 21.06 -10.31
N LYS A 98 1.07 20.96 -11.50
CA LYS A 98 0.94 21.99 -12.54
C LYS A 98 -0.52 22.20 -12.96
N LYS A 99 -1.32 21.13 -12.96
CA LYS A 99 -2.72 21.17 -13.40
C LYS A 99 -3.65 21.71 -12.32
N THR A 100 -3.33 21.51 -11.04
CA THR A 100 -4.12 22.04 -9.91
C THR A 100 -3.89 23.53 -9.68
N GLU A 101 -2.66 24.02 -9.86
CA GLU A 101 -2.36 25.47 -9.76
C GLU A 101 -3.09 26.30 -10.86
N GLU A 102 -3.22 25.77 -12.08
CA GLU A 102 -3.97 26.43 -13.17
C GLU A 102 -5.49 26.54 -12.91
N LEU A 103 -6.07 25.59 -12.16
CA LEU A 103 -7.50 25.61 -11.83
C LEU A 103 -7.82 26.58 -10.69
N VAL A 104 -6.89 26.78 -9.75
CA VAL A 104 -7.05 27.73 -8.64
C VAL A 104 -6.82 29.17 -9.10
N GLN A 105 -5.98 29.41 -10.12
CA GLN A 105 -5.78 30.75 -10.71
C GLN A 105 -6.92 31.21 -11.63
N LYS A 106 -7.78 30.29 -12.09
CA LYS A 106 -8.94 30.59 -12.96
C LYS A 106 -10.26 30.71 -12.19
N ALA A 107 -10.28 30.44 -10.90
CA ALA A 107 -11.43 30.58 -10.00
C ALA A 107 -11.35 31.90 -9.23
#